data_AF-A0A537HLW8-F1
#
_entry.id   AF-A0A537HLW8-F1
#
_cell.length_a   1.000
_cell.length_b   1.000
_cell.length_c   1.000
_cell.angle_alpha   90.00
_cell.angle_beta   90.00
_cell.angle_gamma   90.00
#
_symmetry.space_group_name_H-M   'P 1'
#
loop_
_entity.id
_entity.type
_entity.pdbx_description
1 polymer ?
#
loop_
_entity_poly.entity_id
_entity_poly.type
_entity_poly.pdbx_seq_one_letter_code
_entity_poly.pdbx_strand_id
1 'polypeptide(L)' 'MIIDYCEFPNDLLYDYDGSTWIRIDPDGSKATVGLTSLMMGIAGKLSSIRTKPVGTIVSRG' A
#
# COMPACT_ATOMS: atom_id res chain seq x y z
N MET A 1 3.46 -7.94 -12.19
CA MET A 1 4.34 -7.34 -13.22
C MET A 1 5.62 -6.85 -12.56
N ILE A 2 6.74 -6.77 -13.28
CA ILE A 2 7.98 -6.11 -12.82
C ILE A 2 8.29 -4.97 -13.77
N ILE A 3 8.59 -3.78 -13.22
CA ILE A 3 9.03 -2.59 -13.97
C ILE A 3 10.27 -2.07 -13.26
N ASP A 4 11.42 -2.01 -13.94
CA ASP A 4 12.68 -1.52 -13.38
C ASP A 4 12.97 -2.02 -11.95
N TYR A 5 12.91 -3.36 -11.78
CA TYR A 5 13.13 -4.06 -10.50
C TYR A 5 12.08 -3.83 -9.41
N CYS A 6 11.03 -3.05 -9.69
CA CYS A 6 9.90 -2.84 -8.80
C CYS A 6 8.79 -3.83 -9.13
N GLU A 7 8.33 -4.58 -8.13
CA GLU A 7 7.19 -5.48 -8.27
C GLU A 7 5.88 -4.69 -8.17
N PHE A 8 5.01 -4.91 -9.17
CA PHE A 8 3.64 -4.43 -9.22
C PHE A 8 2.70 -5.62 -9.46
N PRO A 9 2.30 -6.37 -8.41
CA PRO A 9 1.32 -7.44 -8.54
C PRO A 9 -0.01 -6.98 -9.14
N ASN A 10 -0.65 -7.83 -9.93
CA ASN A 10 -1.85 -7.49 -10.71
C ASN A 10 -3.14 -7.58 -9.88
N ASP A 11 -3.09 -8.23 -8.72
CA ASP A 11 -4.19 -8.40 -7.76
C ASP A 11 -4.35 -7.22 -6.79
N LEU A 12 -3.55 -6.17 -6.97
CA LEU A 12 -3.58 -4.96 -6.18
C LEU A 12 -4.20 -3.80 -6.97
N LEU A 13 -4.91 -2.93 -6.26
CA LEU A 13 -5.34 -1.63 -6.77
C LEU A 13 -4.35 -0.57 -6.29
N TYR A 14 -3.90 0.31 -7.19
CA TYR A 14 -2.90 1.32 -6.90
C TYR A 14 -3.52 2.70 -6.83
N ASP A 15 -3.04 3.51 -5.90
CA ASP A 15 -3.33 4.95 -5.90
C ASP A 15 -2.50 5.61 -7.00
N TYR A 16 -3.17 6.27 -7.95
CA TYR A 16 -2.52 6.89 -9.11
C TYR A 16 -1.65 8.08 -8.71
N ASP A 17 -2.12 8.89 -7.76
CA ASP A 17 -1.42 10.10 -7.31
C ASP A 17 -0.42 9.81 -6.18
N GLY A 18 -0.50 8.60 -5.61
CA GLY A 18 0.25 8.20 -4.43
C GLY A 18 1.25 7.07 -4.68
N SER A 19 1.86 6.65 -3.59
CA SER A 19 2.80 5.52 -3.53
C SER A 19 2.24 4.37 -2.71
N THR A 20 0.92 4.20 -2.76
CA THR A 20 0.19 3.19 -1.98
C THR A 20 -0.55 2.22 -2.87
N TRP A 21 -0.81 1.04 -2.33
CA TRP A 21 -1.68 0.04 -2.92
C TRP A 21 -2.68 -0.46 -1.89
N ILE A 22 -3.79 -0.99 -2.39
CA ILE A 22 -4.78 -1.71 -1.60
C ILE A 22 -5.01 -3.12 -2.15
N ARG A 23 -5.18 -4.09 -1.25
CA ARG A 23 -5.74 -5.40 -1.55
C ARG A 23 -7.03 -5.54 -0.79
N ILE A 24 -8.12 -5.85 -1.49
CA ILE A 24 -9.43 -6.05 -0.90
C ILE A 24 -9.66 -7.55 -0.80
N ASP A 25 -10.11 -8.03 0.36
CA ASP A 25 -10.48 -9.43 0.53
C ASP A 25 -11.63 -9.79 -0.45
N PRO A 26 -11.71 -11.03 -0.94
CA PRO A 26 -12.73 -11.41 -1.94
C PRO A 26 -14.18 -11.13 -1.52
N ASP A 27 -14.45 -11.12 -0.22
CA ASP A 27 -15.76 -10.83 0.37
C ASP A 27 -16.00 -9.33 0.65
N GLY A 28 -15.02 -8.47 0.36
CA GLY A 28 -15.09 -7.02 0.60
C GLY A 28 -15.04 -6.61 2.07
N SER A 29 -14.82 -7.54 3.02
CA SER A 29 -14.92 -7.26 4.45
C SER A 29 -13.75 -6.45 4.99
N LYS A 30 -12.57 -6.58 4.36
CA LYS A 30 -11.33 -5.90 4.78
C LYS A 30 -10.52 -5.44 3.58
N ALA A 31 -9.76 -4.39 3.81
CA ALA A 31 -8.72 -3.93 2.90
C ALA A 31 -7.38 -3.92 3.64
N THR A 32 -6.35 -4.43 3.00
CA THR A 32 -4.95 -4.23 3.39
C THR A 32 -4.40 -3.07 2.58
N VAL A 33 -3.77 -2.11 3.25
CA VAL A 33 -3.06 -0.99 2.60
C VAL A 33 -1.55 -1.18 2.76
N GLY A 34 -0.78 -0.77 1.77
CA GLY A 34 0.68 -0.82 1.84
C GLY A 34 1.35 0.22 0.94
N LEU A 35 2.68 0.28 1.03
CA LEU A 35 3.52 1.12 0.16
C LEU A 35 3.99 0.30 -1.05
N THR A 36 4.11 0.96 -2.20
CA THR A 36 4.64 0.34 -3.42
C THR A 36 6.12 -0.04 -3.27
N SER A 37 6.56 -1.03 -4.03
CA SER A 37 7.97 -1.42 -4.13
C SER A 37 8.87 -0.25 -4.58
N LEU A 38 8.35 0.62 -5.46
CA LEU A 38 8.99 1.89 -5.82
C LEU A 38 9.29 2.76 -4.60
N MET A 39 8.30 3.00 -3.75
CA MET A 39 8.47 3.82 -2.56
C MET A 39 9.45 3.19 -1.57
N MET A 40 9.43 1.86 -1.47
CA MET A 40 10.40 1.12 -0.67
C MET A 40 11.83 1.25 -1.20
N GLY A 41 12.02 1.27 -2.52
CA GLY A 41 13.31 1.56 -3.15
C GLY A 41 13.81 2.98 -2.85
N ILE A 42 12.92 3.97 -2.91
CA ILE A 42 13.24 5.38 -2.62
C ILE A 42 13.54 5.59 -1.13
N ALA A 43 12.74 5.01 -0.24
CA ALA A 43 12.87 5.20 1.21
C ALA A 43 14.11 4.50 1.79
N GLY A 44 14.60 3.45 1.14
CA GLY A 44 15.68 2.61 1.67
C GLY A 44 15.24 1.83 2.92
N LYS A 45 16.18 1.62 3.86
CA LYS A 45 15.91 0.84 5.07
C LYS A 45 14.95 1.58 6.01
N LEU A 46 13.79 0.99 6.27
CA LEU A 46 12.82 1.54 7.22
C LEU A 46 13.41 1.57 8.64
N SER A 47 13.35 2.74 9.28
CA SER A 47 13.75 2.94 10.67
C SER A 47 12.55 2.97 11.62
N SER A 48 11.37 3.36 11.13
CA SER A 48 10.13 3.40 11.90
C SER A 48 8.90 3.37 11.00
N ILE A 49 7.79 2.90 11.54
CA ILE A 49 6.46 2.94 10.92
C ILE A 49 5.48 3.39 12.00
N ARG A 50 4.58 4.31 11.65
CA ARG A 50 3.50 4.76 12.54
C ARG A 50 2.16 4.50 11.87
N THR A 51 1.32 3.70 12.53
CA THR A 51 -0.03 3.37 12.09
C THR A 51 -1.07 4.05 12.99
N LYS A 52 -2.33 4.13 12.53
CA LYS A 52 -3.43 4.59 13.38
C LYS A 52 -3.85 3.48 14.35
N PRO A 53 -4.32 3.80 15.56
CA PRO A 53 -4.89 2.81 16.48
C PRO A 53 -6.05 2.04 15.84
N VAL A 54 -6.24 0.79 16.26
CA VAL A 54 -7.40 -0.03 15.85
C VAL A 54 -8.70 0.68 16.24
N GLY A 55 -9.69 0.64 15.33
CA GLY A 55 -10.98 1.30 15.52
C GLY A 55 -11.02 2.78 15.09
N THR A 56 -9.89 3.35 14.64
CA THR A 56 -9.89 4.70 14.09
C THR A 56 -10.72 4.77 12.81
N ILE A 57 -11.74 5.64 12.79
CA ILE A 57 -12.49 5.97 11.57
C ILE A 57 -11.64 6.90 10.72
N VAL A 58 -11.44 6.55 9.45
CA VAL A 58 -10.66 7.33 8.49
C VAL A 58 -11.58 7.85 7.39
N SER A 59 -11.51 9.16 7.14
CA SER A 59 -12.13 9.76 5.96
C SER A 59 -11.31 9.38 4.71
N ARG A 60 -11.94 9.48 3.53
CA ARG A 60 -11.18 9.60 2.29
C ARG A 60 -10.24 10.80 2.44
N GLY A 61 -8.99 10.62 1.99
CA GLY A 61 -7.94 11.64 2.04
C GLY A 61 -8.43 12.99 1.55
#